data_AF-A0A653BQE1-F1
#
_entry.id   AF-A0A653BQE1-F1
#
_cell.length_a   1.000
_cell.length_b   1.000
_cell.length_c   1.000
_cell.angle_alpha   90.00
_cell.angle_beta   90.00
_cell.angle_gamma   90.00
#
_symmetry.space_group_name_H-M   'P 1'
#
loop_
_entity.id
_entity.type
_entity.pdbx_description
1 polymer ?
#
loop_
_entity_poly.entity_id
_entity_poly.type
_entity_poly.pdbx_seq_one_letter_code
_entity_poly.pdbx_strand_id
1 'polypeptide(L)'
;MTITSLNIADGSVTKKVWTKARKKYVIAAVILVLVIVILVLAFATNVFSKKESTKEEKLVPPNPTKPLPSSASRLHVFEKGAVCADGPPCAEIGKSILQKNGSAVDATIAAMFCNGIVTMQSMGLGGGFLMTIYIKAEREAYSLNAREKAPMNAKDELYKDDPKKTKNGKLIGF
;
A
#
# COMPACT_ATOMS: atom_id res chain seq x y z
N MET A 1 29.66 -62.29 -82.31
CA MET A 1 28.49 -61.40 -82.22
C MET A 1 28.06 -61.36 -80.76
N THR A 2 28.80 -60.71 -79.87
CA THR A 2 28.85 -59.27 -79.55
C THR A 2 27.52 -58.73 -79.03
N ILE A 3 27.31 -58.68 -77.70
CA ILE A 3 26.45 -57.69 -77.03
C ILE A 3 27.02 -57.32 -75.64
N THR A 4 27.61 -56.12 -75.62
CA THR A 4 27.66 -55.04 -74.61
C THR A 4 27.95 -55.28 -73.12
N SER A 5 29.04 -54.62 -72.71
CA SER A 5 29.34 -54.06 -71.39
C SER A 5 28.25 -53.09 -70.86
N LEU A 6 27.93 -53.20 -69.57
CA LEU A 6 27.28 -52.14 -68.80
C LEU A 6 28.26 -51.59 -67.76
N ASN A 7 28.58 -50.30 -67.91
CA ASN A 7 29.37 -49.51 -66.96
C ASN A 7 28.61 -49.27 -65.66
N ILE A 8 29.33 -49.47 -64.56
CA ILE A 8 28.99 -49.05 -63.20
C ILE A 8 29.21 -47.54 -63.11
N ALA A 9 28.14 -46.78 -62.86
CA ALA A 9 28.21 -45.34 -62.59
C ALA A 9 27.90 -45.06 -61.11
N ASP A 10 28.97 -44.73 -60.38
CA ASP A 10 29.10 -43.77 -59.28
C ASP A 10 27.98 -43.57 -58.22
N GLY A 11 28.17 -44.18 -57.05
CA GLY A 11 27.46 -43.91 -55.79
C GLY A 11 28.09 -42.81 -54.91
N SER A 12 28.94 -41.95 -55.46
CA SER A 12 29.75 -40.99 -54.68
C SER A 12 29.06 -39.63 -54.45
N VAL A 13 28.12 -39.22 -55.32
CA VAL A 13 27.47 -37.89 -55.27
C VAL A 13 26.36 -37.81 -54.20
N THR A 14 25.68 -38.90 -53.90
CA THR A 14 24.48 -38.92 -53.03
C THR A 14 24.81 -38.83 -51.53
N LYS A 15 25.97 -39.34 -51.08
CA LYS A 15 26.36 -39.32 -49.66
C LYS A 15 26.71 -37.92 -49.14
N LYS A 16 27.18 -37.02 -50.02
CA LYS A 16 27.65 -35.67 -49.64
C LYS A 16 26.50 -34.68 -49.40
N VAL A 17 25.38 -34.85 -50.09
CA VAL A 17 24.17 -34.02 -49.94
C VAL A 17 23.40 -34.36 -48.66
N TRP A 18 23.42 -35.64 -48.25
CA TRP A 18 22.64 -36.16 -47.14
C TRP A 18 23.20 -35.77 -45.75
N THR A 19 24.51 -35.65 -45.60
CA THR A 19 25.16 -35.20 -44.34
C THR A 19 24.95 -33.71 -44.05
N LYS A 20 24.85 -32.89 -45.10
CA LYS A 20 24.60 -31.44 -44.99
C LYS A 20 23.17 -31.13 -44.55
N ALA A 21 22.20 -31.93 -44.99
CA ALA A 21 20.80 -31.82 -44.56
C ALA A 21 20.64 -32.22 -43.09
N ARG A 22 21.24 -33.34 -42.65
CA ARG A 22 21.21 -33.80 -41.26
C ARG A 22 21.75 -32.76 -40.27
N LYS A 23 22.82 -32.05 -40.64
CA LYS A 23 23.40 -30.98 -39.79
C LYS A 23 22.47 -29.78 -39.61
N LYS A 24 21.68 -29.43 -40.63
CA LYS A 24 20.68 -28.35 -40.56
C LYS A 24 19.52 -28.71 -39.62
N TYR A 25 19.03 -29.96 -39.68
CA TYR A 25 17.96 -30.43 -38.79
C TYR A 25 18.42 -30.53 -37.33
N VAL A 26 19.67 -30.93 -37.07
CA VAL A 26 20.22 -30.96 -35.71
C VAL A 26 20.34 -29.55 -35.13
N ILE A 27 20.83 -28.57 -35.90
CA ILE A 27 20.92 -27.17 -35.46
C ILE A 27 19.52 -26.60 -35.20
N ALA A 28 18.55 -26.88 -36.07
CA ALA A 28 17.16 -26.45 -35.88
C ALA A 28 16.53 -27.05 -34.60
N ALA A 29 16.81 -28.32 -34.31
CA ALA A 29 16.33 -28.97 -33.09
C ALA A 29 16.93 -28.36 -31.82
N VAL A 30 18.24 -28.03 -31.83
CA VAL A 30 18.90 -27.38 -30.68
C VAL A 30 18.33 -25.98 -30.43
N ILE A 31 18.09 -25.20 -31.50
CA ILE A 31 17.48 -23.86 -31.38
C ILE A 31 16.06 -23.97 -30.82
N LEU A 32 15.27 -24.95 -31.29
CA LEU A 32 13.90 -25.16 -30.81
C LEU A 32 13.87 -25.52 -29.32
N VAL A 33 14.80 -26.36 -28.85
CA VAL A 33 14.93 -26.70 -27.42
C VAL A 33 15.32 -25.47 -26.60
N LEU A 34 16.26 -24.66 -27.07
CA LEU A 34 16.67 -23.42 -26.37
C LEU A 34 15.51 -22.42 -26.24
N VAL A 35 14.69 -22.27 -27.29
CA VAL A 35 13.51 -21.40 -27.25
C VAL A 35 12.47 -21.89 -26.24
N ILE A 36 12.23 -23.20 -26.18
CA ILE A 36 11.30 -23.80 -25.20
C ILE A 36 11.80 -23.56 -23.77
N VAL A 37 13.10 -23.74 -23.51
CA VAL A 37 13.69 -23.50 -22.17
C VAL A 37 13.53 -22.04 -21.74
N ILE A 38 13.74 -21.08 -22.65
CA ILE A 38 13.56 -19.65 -22.37
C ILE A 38 12.09 -19.32 -22.06
N LEU A 39 11.14 -19.90 -22.81
CA LEU A 39 9.71 -19.71 -22.55
C LEU A 39 9.28 -20.26 -21.19
N VAL A 40 9.81 -21.42 -20.79
CA VAL A 40 9.53 -22.03 -19.47
C VAL A 40 10.08 -21.17 -18.33
N LEU A 41 11.29 -20.63 -18.48
CA LEU A 41 11.89 -19.72 -17.49
C LEU A 41 11.12 -18.39 -17.37
N ALA A 42 10.68 -17.82 -18.50
CA ALA A 42 9.84 -16.62 -18.51
C ALA A 42 8.45 -16.88 -17.88
N PHE A 43 7.88 -18.07 -18.09
CA PHE A 43 6.61 -18.44 -17.47
C PHE A 43 6.76 -18.65 -15.96
N ALA A 44 7.83 -19.31 -15.52
CA ALA A 44 8.10 -19.55 -14.10
C ALA A 44 8.27 -18.26 -13.29
N THR A 45 8.97 -17.26 -13.84
CA THR A 45 9.17 -15.95 -13.19
C THR A 45 7.87 -15.14 -13.08
N ASN A 46 7.00 -15.22 -14.09
CA ASN A 46 5.68 -14.56 -14.06
C ASN A 46 4.70 -15.23 -13.09
N VAL A 47 4.73 -16.57 -12.97
CA VAL A 47 3.86 -17.31 -12.05
C VAL A 47 4.29 -17.13 -10.60
N PHE A 48 5.60 -17.09 -10.32
CA PHE A 48 6.11 -16.91 -8.94
C PHE A 48 5.93 -15.49 -8.40
N SER A 49 5.82 -14.46 -9.25
CA SER A 49 5.60 -13.08 -8.81
C SER A 49 4.20 -12.83 -8.24
N LYS A 50 3.23 -13.74 -8.42
CA LYS A 50 1.85 -13.54 -7.96
C LYS A 50 1.52 -14.14 -6.59
N LYS A 51 2.52 -14.54 -5.80
CA LYS A 51 2.31 -15.13 -4.46
C LYS A 51 2.71 -14.17 -3.34
N GLU A 52 2.14 -12.96 -3.35
CA GLU A 52 2.10 -12.13 -2.15
C GLU A 52 0.90 -12.56 -1.31
N SER A 53 1.24 -13.28 -0.23
CA SER A 53 0.33 -13.96 0.67
C SER A 53 -0.45 -12.97 1.52
N THR A 54 -1.72 -12.73 1.20
CA THR A 54 -2.70 -12.20 2.15
C THR A 54 -2.88 -13.23 3.27
N LYS A 55 -2.14 -13.08 4.37
CA LYS A 55 -2.46 -13.80 5.61
C LYS A 55 -3.67 -13.09 6.22
N GLU A 56 -4.84 -13.71 6.15
CA GLU A 56 -5.96 -13.41 7.06
C GLU A 56 -5.50 -13.70 8.49
N GLU A 57 -5.11 -12.66 9.22
CA GLU A 57 -4.86 -12.75 10.65
C GLU A 57 -6.18 -12.58 11.40
N LYS A 58 -6.76 -13.74 11.72
CA LYS A 58 -7.77 -14.04 12.74
C LYS A 58 -8.10 -12.85 13.69
N LEU A 59 -9.36 -12.40 13.65
CA LEU A 59 -9.99 -11.40 14.53
C LEU A 59 -9.97 -11.82 16.02
N VAL A 60 -8.80 -11.81 16.65
CA VAL A 60 -8.65 -11.93 18.11
C VAL A 60 -8.11 -10.59 18.61
N PRO A 61 -8.83 -9.88 19.50
CA PRO A 61 -8.34 -8.61 20.02
C PRO A 61 -7.02 -8.82 20.77
N PRO A 62 -6.01 -7.98 20.52
CA PRO A 62 -4.70 -8.14 21.12
C PRO A 62 -4.75 -7.93 22.64
N ASN A 63 -3.96 -8.72 23.37
CA ASN A 63 -3.86 -8.66 24.81
C ASN A 63 -3.20 -7.32 25.24
N PRO A 64 -3.84 -6.47 26.07
CA PRO A 64 -3.37 -5.12 26.40
C PRO A 64 -2.05 -5.08 27.18
N THR A 65 -1.57 -6.22 27.69
CA THR A 65 -0.30 -6.33 28.42
C THR A 65 0.89 -6.71 27.54
N LYS A 66 0.65 -7.08 26.27
CA LYS A 66 1.73 -7.35 25.31
C LYS A 66 1.87 -6.17 24.35
N PRO A 67 3.05 -5.52 24.27
CA PRO A 67 3.27 -4.49 23.27
C PRO A 67 3.06 -5.09 21.88
N LEU A 68 2.21 -4.45 21.09
CA LEU A 68 1.96 -4.85 19.71
C LEU A 68 3.28 -4.77 18.92
N PRO A 69 3.50 -5.68 17.94
CA PRO A 69 4.63 -5.53 17.04
C PRO A 69 4.51 -4.19 16.30
N SER A 70 5.63 -3.49 16.17
CA SER A 70 5.69 -2.26 15.38
C SER A 70 5.18 -2.54 13.97
N SER A 71 4.29 -1.68 13.46
CA SER A 71 3.94 -1.60 12.04
C SER A 71 5.19 -1.63 11.17
N ALA A 72 5.09 -2.08 9.90
CA ALA A 72 6.17 -2.51 9.01
C ALA A 72 7.32 -1.51 8.71
N SER A 73 7.41 -0.37 9.39
CA SER A 73 8.62 0.45 9.44
C SER A 73 9.31 0.30 10.79
N ARG A 74 10.43 -0.44 10.81
CA ARG A 74 11.29 -0.62 12.01
C ARG A 74 11.96 0.65 12.52
N LEU A 75 11.93 1.74 11.75
CA LEU A 75 12.64 2.99 12.04
C LEU A 75 11.70 4.21 12.08
N HIS A 76 10.44 4.08 11.64
CA HIS A 76 9.57 5.24 11.36
C HIS A 76 10.26 6.32 10.51
N VAL A 77 11.25 5.93 9.70
CA VAL A 77 11.94 6.84 8.77
C VAL A 77 11.10 6.89 7.51
N PHE A 78 10.54 8.06 7.24
CA PHE A 78 9.76 8.34 6.05
C PHE A 78 10.51 9.35 5.20
N GLU A 79 10.74 9.05 3.92
CA GLU A 79 11.52 9.91 3.03
C GLU A 79 10.77 11.19 2.63
N LYS A 80 9.44 11.10 2.49
CA LYS A 80 8.60 12.18 1.91
C LYS A 80 7.63 12.81 2.89
N GLY A 81 7.15 12.05 3.87
CA GLY A 81 6.16 12.52 4.84
C GLY A 81 5.59 11.38 5.67
N ALA A 82 5.05 11.72 6.84
CA ALA A 82 4.52 10.79 7.81
C ALA A 82 3.17 11.28 8.33
N VAL A 83 2.27 10.35 8.65
CA VAL A 83 1.01 10.63 9.34
C VAL A 83 0.91 9.68 10.52
N CYS A 84 0.66 10.23 11.69
CA CYS A 84 0.42 9.48 12.93
C CYS A 84 -1.01 9.79 13.40
N ALA A 85 -1.78 8.75 13.70
CA ALA A 85 -3.16 8.88 14.18
C ALA A 85 -3.50 7.71 15.13
N ASP A 86 -4.48 7.93 16.01
CA ASP A 86 -4.93 6.94 17.01
C ASP A 86 -5.60 5.71 16.39
N GLY A 87 -6.38 5.89 15.32
CA GLY A 87 -7.03 4.80 14.60
C GLY A 87 -6.10 4.18 13.55
N PRO A 88 -5.90 2.84 13.52
CA PRO A 88 -5.11 2.18 12.47
C PRO A 88 -5.49 2.58 11.02
N PRO A 89 -6.78 2.65 10.64
CA PRO A 89 -7.14 3.06 9.27
C PRO A 89 -6.95 4.57 9.02
N CYS A 90 -6.89 5.39 10.07
CA CYS A 90 -6.91 6.84 9.94
C CYS A 90 -5.55 7.41 9.52
N ALA A 91 -4.45 6.79 9.98
CA ALA A 91 -3.11 7.12 9.50
C ALA A 91 -2.95 6.76 8.01
N GLU A 92 -3.54 5.64 7.58
CA GLU A 92 -3.52 5.22 6.17
C GLU A 92 -4.35 6.16 5.28
N ILE A 93 -5.53 6.60 5.75
CA ILE A 93 -6.33 7.61 5.05
C ILE A 93 -5.54 8.92 4.89
N GLY A 94 -4.95 9.45 5.97
CA GLY A 94 -4.14 10.66 5.88
C GLY A 94 -2.93 10.50 4.94
N LYS A 95 -2.25 9.35 5.00
CA LYS A 95 -1.17 9.01 4.06
C LYS A 95 -1.66 9.03 2.60
N SER A 96 -2.85 8.48 2.33
CA SER A 96 -3.42 8.46 0.97
C SER A 96 -3.67 9.87 0.43
N ILE A 97 -3.99 10.83 1.30
CA ILE A 97 -4.16 12.25 0.92
C ILE A 97 -2.81 12.89 0.59
N LEU A 98 -1.77 12.64 1.40
CA LEU A 98 -0.42 13.09 1.06
C LEU A 98 0.06 12.51 -0.29
N GLN A 99 -0.25 11.25 -0.58
CA GLN A 99 0.08 10.61 -1.85
C GLN A 99 -0.66 11.23 -3.05
N LYS A 100 -1.81 11.85 -2.82
CA LYS A 100 -2.59 12.59 -3.83
C LYS A 100 -2.13 14.06 -3.96
N ASN A 101 -0.93 14.38 -3.50
CA ASN A 101 -0.40 15.75 -3.44
C ASN A 101 -1.24 16.70 -2.57
N GLY A 102 -1.96 16.18 -1.58
CA GLY A 102 -2.61 17.00 -0.55
C GLY A 102 -1.58 17.63 0.39
N SER A 103 -1.94 18.76 0.99
CA SER A 103 -1.13 19.40 2.02
C SER A 103 -1.11 18.59 3.33
N ALA A 104 -0.18 18.93 4.24
CA ALA A 104 -0.19 18.36 5.59
C ALA A 104 -1.53 18.62 6.31
N VAL A 105 -2.14 19.78 6.07
CA VAL A 105 -3.44 20.15 6.64
C VAL A 105 -4.56 19.27 6.06
N ASP A 106 -4.57 19.01 4.75
CA ASP A 106 -5.57 18.14 4.11
C ASP A 106 -5.50 16.71 4.65
N ALA A 107 -4.27 16.19 4.83
CA ALA A 107 -4.04 14.88 5.41
C ALA A 107 -4.51 14.80 6.87
N THR A 108 -4.25 15.85 7.65
CA THR A 108 -4.75 15.97 9.03
C THR A 108 -6.27 16.02 9.09
N ILE A 109 -6.93 16.81 8.24
CA ILE A 109 -8.40 16.89 8.19
C ILE A 109 -9.01 15.52 7.89
N ALA A 110 -8.50 14.81 6.89
CA ALA A 110 -8.98 13.47 6.54
C ALA A 110 -8.77 12.45 7.67
N ALA A 111 -7.60 12.48 8.33
CA ALA A 111 -7.32 11.64 9.48
C ALA A 111 -8.23 11.97 10.68
N MET A 112 -8.52 13.26 10.94
CA MET A 112 -9.43 13.70 12.00
C MET A 112 -10.87 13.23 11.76
N PHE A 113 -11.37 13.30 10.52
CA PHE A 113 -12.69 12.74 10.19
C PHE A 113 -12.76 11.25 10.48
N CYS A 114 -11.72 10.50 10.13
CA CYS A 114 -11.64 9.07 10.44
C CYS A 114 -11.59 8.81 11.96
N ASN A 115 -10.71 9.51 12.70
CA ASN A 115 -10.61 9.35 14.16
C ASN A 115 -11.92 9.72 14.86
N GLY A 116 -12.66 10.71 14.35
CA GLY A 116 -13.98 11.06 14.89
C GLY A 116 -15.01 9.93 14.81
N ILE A 117 -14.84 8.99 13.88
CA ILE A 117 -15.70 7.82 13.73
C ILE A 117 -15.14 6.63 14.50
N VAL A 118 -13.83 6.36 14.37
CA VAL A 118 -13.17 5.18 14.97
C VAL A 118 -12.97 5.33 16.48
N THR A 119 -12.67 6.54 16.95
CA THR A 119 -12.41 6.87 18.35
C THR A 119 -13.41 7.91 18.86
N MET A 120 -14.70 7.63 18.65
CA MET A 120 -15.81 8.56 18.95
C MET A 120 -15.88 9.03 20.41
N GLN A 121 -15.36 8.22 21.35
CA GLN A 121 -15.32 8.60 22.76
C GLN A 121 -14.28 9.71 23.07
N SER A 122 -13.33 9.95 22.16
CA SER A 122 -12.22 10.88 22.40
C SER A 122 -12.33 12.15 21.57
N MET A 123 -12.77 12.06 20.32
CA MET A 123 -12.93 13.22 19.44
C MET A 123 -14.10 13.03 18.48
N GLY A 124 -14.58 14.13 17.93
CA GLY A 124 -15.66 14.12 16.95
C GLY A 124 -16.07 15.52 16.52
N LEU A 125 -17.00 15.59 15.58
CA LEU A 125 -17.45 16.87 14.98
C LEU A 125 -18.17 17.80 15.95
N GLY A 126 -18.71 17.27 17.04
CA GLY A 126 -19.41 18.06 18.06
C GLY A 126 -18.49 18.73 19.09
N GLY A 127 -17.18 18.45 19.05
CA GLY A 127 -16.21 19.04 19.95
C GLY A 127 -15.43 20.20 19.32
N GLY A 128 -14.31 20.54 19.94
CA GLY A 128 -13.34 21.51 19.44
C GLY A 128 -11.97 20.89 19.19
N PHE A 129 -11.07 21.68 18.61
CA PHE A 129 -9.67 21.26 18.42
C PHE A 129 -8.72 22.44 18.48
N LEU A 130 -7.45 22.12 18.70
CA LEU A 130 -6.32 23.04 18.61
C LEU A 130 -5.35 22.45 17.58
N MET A 131 -4.89 23.27 16.64
CA MET A 131 -3.94 22.84 15.62
C MET A 131 -2.77 23.81 15.54
N THR A 132 -1.55 23.27 15.54
CA THR A 132 -0.34 24.06 15.26
C THR A 132 0.19 23.66 13.90
N ILE A 133 0.33 24.64 13.02
CA ILE A 133 0.74 24.49 11.62
C ILE A 133 2.04 25.23 11.44
N TYR A 134 3.09 24.52 11.03
CA TYR A 134 4.36 25.15 10.67
C TYR A 134 4.49 25.23 9.15
N ILE A 135 4.62 26.45 8.62
CA ILE A 135 4.81 26.69 7.19
C ILE A 135 6.29 26.93 6.92
N LYS A 136 6.97 25.91 6.38
CA LYS A 136 8.42 25.95 6.12
C LYS A 136 8.84 27.09 5.19
N ALA A 137 8.01 27.44 4.21
CA ALA A 137 8.29 28.50 3.25
C ALA A 137 8.44 29.87 3.94
N GLU A 138 7.62 30.11 4.96
CA GLU A 138 7.58 31.34 5.75
C GLU A 138 8.49 31.27 6.98
N ARG A 139 8.82 30.05 7.43
CA ARG A 139 9.51 29.76 8.70
C ARG A 139 8.71 30.24 9.91
N GLU A 140 7.39 30.24 9.79
CA GLU A 140 6.46 30.66 10.83
C GLU A 140 5.55 29.52 11.28
N ALA A 141 5.09 29.62 12.53
CA ALA A 141 4.14 28.71 13.13
C ALA A 141 2.83 29.44 13.40
N TYR A 142 1.73 28.83 12.98
CA TYR A 142 0.37 29.30 13.18
C TYR A 142 -0.33 28.39 14.17
N SER A 143 -1.13 28.97 15.06
CA SER A 143 -1.98 28.21 15.97
C SER A 143 -3.45 28.54 15.69
N LEU A 144 -4.22 27.51 15.36
CA LEU A 144 -5.65 27.59 15.17
C LEU A 144 -6.34 27.10 16.44
N ASN A 145 -7.09 28.01 17.07
CA ASN A 145 -7.89 27.71 18.25
C ASN A 145 -9.37 27.63 17.85
N ALA A 146 -9.88 26.39 17.77
CA ALA A 146 -11.29 26.09 17.56
C ALA A 146 -11.88 25.36 18.78
N ARG A 147 -11.50 25.79 19.99
CA ARG A 147 -12.16 25.32 21.22
C ARG A 147 -13.61 25.78 21.25
N GLU A 148 -14.43 24.93 21.87
CA GLU A 148 -15.84 25.18 22.11
C GLU A 148 -16.03 26.47 22.92
N LYS A 149 -17.14 27.15 22.66
CA LYS A 149 -17.51 28.36 23.38
C LYS A 149 -18.84 28.13 24.10
N ALA A 150 -18.93 28.67 25.31
CA ALA A 150 -20.21 28.75 26.00
C ALA A 150 -21.25 29.48 25.12
N PRO A 151 -22.48 28.97 25.02
CA PRO A 151 -23.55 29.63 24.27
C PRO A 151 -23.87 30.97 24.94
N MET A 152 -24.41 31.90 24.16
CA MET A 152 -24.68 33.27 24.59
C MET A 152 -25.60 33.38 25.83
N ASN A 153 -26.46 32.39 26.06
CA ASN A 153 -27.37 32.34 27.22
C ASN A 153 -26.78 31.62 28.45
N ALA A 154 -25.53 31.13 28.40
CA ALA A 154 -24.88 30.56 29.57
C ALA A 154 -24.54 31.67 30.57
N LYS A 155 -24.96 31.49 31.82
CA LYS A 155 -24.68 32.39 32.94
C LYS A 155 -23.85 31.65 34.00
N ASP A 156 -23.10 32.38 34.82
CA ASP A 156 -22.22 31.79 35.85
C ASP A 156 -22.96 30.94 36.90
N GLU A 157 -24.26 31.20 37.07
CA GLU A 157 -25.11 30.50 38.03
C GLU A 157 -25.78 29.25 37.44
N LEU A 158 -25.51 28.91 36.16
CA LEU A 158 -26.20 27.85 35.43
C LEU A 158 -26.13 26.48 36.14
N TYR A 159 -25.07 26.23 36.90
CA TYR A 159 -24.84 24.97 37.62
C TYR A 159 -24.73 25.13 39.15
N LYS A 160 -25.06 26.31 39.71
CA LYS A 160 -25.03 26.50 41.17
C LYS A 160 -26.24 25.82 41.83
N ASP A 161 -25.96 25.09 42.91
CA ASP A 161 -26.88 24.57 43.93
C ASP A 161 -28.07 23.70 43.48
N ASP A 162 -28.17 23.36 42.19
CA ASP A 162 -29.21 22.47 41.66
C ASP A 162 -28.61 21.36 40.78
N PRO A 163 -28.41 20.15 41.34
CA PRO A 163 -27.95 18.98 40.59
C PRO A 163 -28.83 18.62 39.40
N LYS A 164 -30.11 19.06 39.37
CA LYS A 164 -31.03 18.80 38.26
C LYS A 164 -30.71 19.66 37.04
N LYS A 165 -30.13 20.86 37.22
CA LYS A 165 -29.64 21.70 36.10
C LYS A 165 -28.42 21.07 35.42
N THR A 166 -27.64 20.28 36.16
CA THR A 166 -26.50 19.51 35.64
C THR A 166 -26.93 18.26 34.88
N LYS A 167 -28.07 17.65 35.23
CA LYS A 167 -28.57 16.42 34.58
C LYS A 167 -29.12 16.63 33.17
N ASN A 168 -29.67 17.81 32.89
CA ASN A 168 -30.32 18.14 31.61
C ASN A 168 -29.62 19.29 30.85
N GLY A 169 -28.55 19.86 31.40
CA GLY A 169 -27.82 20.97 30.81
C GLY A 169 -26.80 20.52 29.76
N LYS A 170 -26.60 21.33 28.70
CA LYS A 170 -25.45 21.19 27.79
C LYS A 170 -24.19 21.45 28.61
N LEU A 171 -23.43 20.40 28.93
CA LEU A 171 -22.19 20.51 29.69
C LEU A 171 -21.15 21.29 28.88
N ILE A 172 -20.54 22.29 29.51
CA ILE A 172 -19.42 23.06 28.99
C ILE A 172 -18.47 23.21 30.17
N GLY A 173 -17.56 22.26 30.30
CA GLY A 173 -16.45 22.31 31.24
C GLY A 173 -15.24 22.93 30.55
N PHE A 174 -14.57 23.86 31.24
CA PHE A 174 -13.29 24.43 30.82
C PHE A 174 -12.17 23.42 30.90
#